data_AF-A0AAD2HKI2-F1
#
_entry.id   AF-A0AAD2HKI2-F1
#
_cell.length_a   1.000
_cell.length_b   1.000
_cell.length_c   1.000
_cell.angle_alpha   90.00
_cell.angle_beta   90.00
_cell.angle_gamma   90.00
#
_symmetry.space_group_name_H-M   'P 1'
#
loop_
_entity.id
_entity.type
_entity.pdbx_description
1 polymer ?
#
loop_
_entity_poly.entity_id
_entity_poly.type
_entity_poly.pdbx_seq_one_letter_code
_entity_poly.pdbx_strand_id
1 'polypeptide(L)'
;MQTENRPSHPQLLNPTIYVGHFPGYVSDAQVSSMFESQAYTGWVRIRSRASMGNQEGSFRLRIDFANLYDAEKALASNHIRHIPGLKSPFSLRCSLSPLLRALKLPENDLTAAPRLISMHTPGMKSTLSKMFDLLRVYGPIYTIRIERAIGLALVQFYTEEHAIAANEKAGLPLQVYDPCIICCSSNGEQLNEEALKTFLLQFGTITKVETEWGDSTFVTFGSPANGKSHKPRSLLSLIARTALTALRQVHGKSVAGKEISATYRTVKPSHPVAGVPDTQPQQPAAGGCFCPSAIDLVNLRAQYDAQLEDKDKQAKKLAAQHEAEVEKLGQELRDAQRALSLAESRLKLMDIERDRPLWEAAKKTREGKARAAAEAAKAEAIARAREIEAMRRKMAEIDAQEAASRAAEADRRERLRQQAAAEKQRREQEEERERERLRAEAARQAREAEEKRHRWEAATSDEVLRCRNRDRIRWGANNWTPSLALQRLEFQIAEFESIKFSEAQPLTFEVIPWPVLRNRRQLGFDDVSWKAAEDFFASAKRLLAHSEYTSLVIKVHRTFHPDKWPGKLLTVFEDGLRTQLKDHVNIVAQAMTPLWITSKDSG
;
A
#
# COMPACT_ATOMS: atom_id res chain seq x y z
N MET A 1 23.09 -5.59 5.34
CA MET A 1 21.76 -5.26 5.91
C MET A 1 20.77 -6.25 5.36
N GLN A 2 20.10 -7.00 6.23
CA GLN A 2 19.21 -8.12 5.88
C GLN A 2 18.07 -7.66 4.95
N THR A 3 18.21 -7.97 3.66
CA THR A 3 17.18 -7.75 2.63
C THR A 3 16.19 -8.92 2.54
N GLU A 4 16.46 -10.02 3.24
CA GLU A 4 15.83 -11.32 2.96
C GLU A 4 14.37 -11.49 3.42
N ASN A 5 13.80 -10.54 4.17
CA ASN A 5 12.43 -10.69 4.71
C ASN A 5 11.47 -9.54 4.38
N ARG A 6 11.73 -8.77 3.32
CA ARG A 6 10.83 -7.66 2.93
C ARG A 6 9.70 -8.16 2.03
N PRO A 7 8.43 -7.78 2.28
CA PRO A 7 7.34 -8.07 1.36
C PRO A 7 7.64 -7.46 -0.02
N SER A 8 7.46 -8.25 -1.08
CA SER A 8 7.59 -7.78 -2.48
C SER A 8 6.55 -6.72 -2.80
N HIS A 9 6.92 -5.73 -3.62
CA HIS A 9 5.97 -4.71 -4.06
C HIS A 9 4.93 -5.33 -5.01
N PRO A 10 3.62 -5.07 -4.83
CA PRO A 10 2.56 -5.79 -5.55
C PRO A 10 2.56 -5.52 -7.07
N GLN A 11 3.04 -4.35 -7.49
CA GLN A 11 2.92 -3.90 -8.89
C GLN A 11 4.26 -3.53 -9.55
N LEU A 12 5.36 -3.44 -8.80
CA LEU A 12 6.65 -2.94 -9.30
C LEU A 12 7.54 -4.14 -9.56
N LEU A 13 7.45 -4.65 -10.78
CA LEU A 13 8.17 -5.86 -11.21
C LEU A 13 9.58 -5.54 -11.75
N ASN A 14 9.78 -4.32 -12.24
CA ASN A 14 11.03 -3.86 -12.84
C ASN A 14 11.51 -2.58 -12.15
N PRO A 15 12.83 -2.32 -12.06
CA PRO A 15 13.39 -1.11 -11.46
C PRO A 15 13.26 0.09 -12.41
N THR A 16 12.09 0.29 -13.01
CA THR A 16 11.81 1.33 -13.99
C THR A 16 10.52 2.04 -13.63
N ILE A 17 10.56 3.38 -13.64
CA ILE A 17 9.41 4.25 -13.43
C ILE A 17 9.22 5.12 -14.66
N TYR A 18 7.97 5.36 -15.01
CA TYR A 18 7.59 6.29 -16.06
C TYR A 18 7.00 7.54 -15.43
N VAL A 19 7.44 8.70 -15.92
CA VAL A 19 6.89 9.99 -15.51
C VAL A 19 6.40 10.68 -16.78
N GLY A 20 5.19 11.23 -16.75
CA GLY A 20 4.54 11.78 -17.94
C GLY A 20 3.84 13.11 -17.70
N HIS A 21 3.44 13.74 -18.80
CA HIS A 21 2.71 15.02 -18.85
C HIS A 21 3.49 16.23 -18.30
N PHE A 22 4.81 16.24 -18.51
CA PHE A 22 5.59 17.43 -18.20
C PHE A 22 5.22 18.58 -19.13
N PRO A 23 4.92 19.78 -18.61
CA PRO A 23 4.86 20.97 -19.42
C PRO A 23 6.26 21.35 -19.90
N GLY A 24 6.36 22.02 -21.05
CA GLY A 24 7.65 22.32 -21.70
C GLY A 24 8.64 23.13 -20.86
N TYR A 25 8.19 23.82 -19.81
CA TYR A 25 9.05 24.57 -18.90
C TYR A 25 9.76 23.70 -17.84
N VAL A 26 9.42 22.42 -17.71
CA VAL A 26 10.10 21.49 -16.80
C VAL A 26 11.27 20.86 -17.53
N SER A 27 12.48 21.09 -17.02
CA SER A 27 13.71 20.51 -17.58
C SER A 27 13.98 19.10 -17.04
N ASP A 28 14.64 18.28 -17.85
CA ASP A 28 15.05 16.93 -17.45
C ASP A 28 15.99 16.96 -16.24
N ALA A 29 16.86 17.99 -16.14
CA ALA A 29 17.76 18.19 -15.01
C ALA A 29 17.02 18.41 -13.67
N GLN A 30 15.91 19.17 -13.69
CA GLN A 30 15.09 19.38 -12.49
C GLN A 30 14.40 18.09 -12.03
N VAL A 31 13.95 17.27 -12.99
CA VAL A 31 13.38 15.95 -12.67
C VAL A 31 14.48 15.03 -12.13
N SER A 32 15.65 14.97 -12.80
CA SER A 32 16.79 14.14 -12.41
C SER A 32 17.26 14.41 -11.00
N SER A 33 17.53 15.67 -10.66
CA SER A 33 18.00 16.08 -9.33
C SER A 33 17.07 15.61 -8.21
N MET A 34 15.76 15.61 -8.47
CA MET A 34 14.78 15.17 -7.48
C MET A 34 14.78 13.65 -7.29
N PHE A 35 14.99 12.86 -8.35
CA PHE A 35 15.12 11.40 -8.26
C PHE A 35 16.47 10.94 -7.72
N GLU A 36 17.56 11.62 -8.08
CA GLU A 36 18.92 11.37 -7.57
C GLU A 36 18.99 11.49 -6.05
N SER A 37 18.26 12.46 -5.47
CA SER A 37 18.20 12.64 -4.01
C SER A 37 17.62 11.45 -3.23
N GLN A 38 16.96 10.50 -3.90
CA GLN A 38 16.30 9.35 -3.27
C GLN A 38 16.98 8.00 -3.55
N ALA A 39 17.86 7.93 -4.56
CA ALA A 39 18.55 6.69 -4.92
C ALA A 39 19.75 6.44 -3.99
N TYR A 40 19.77 5.31 -3.29
CA TYR A 40 20.87 4.97 -2.38
C TYR A 40 22.14 4.58 -3.14
N THR A 41 21.98 3.92 -4.28
CA THR A 41 23.08 3.39 -5.10
C THR A 41 23.69 4.38 -6.09
N GLY A 42 23.23 5.63 -6.10
CA GLY A 42 23.91 6.75 -6.74
C GLY A 42 23.81 6.85 -8.27
N TRP A 43 23.08 5.96 -8.95
CA TRP A 43 22.82 6.11 -10.39
C TRP A 43 21.33 6.01 -10.72
N VAL A 44 20.83 7.08 -11.32
CA VAL A 44 19.51 7.18 -11.93
C VAL A 44 19.76 7.42 -13.40
N ARG A 45 19.28 6.51 -14.27
CA ARG A 45 19.43 6.68 -15.71
C ARG A 45 18.10 7.11 -16.31
N ILE A 46 18.02 8.38 -16.71
CA ILE A 46 16.89 8.89 -17.48
C ILE A 46 17.09 8.50 -18.93
N ARG A 47 16.26 7.59 -19.45
CA ARG A 47 16.25 7.20 -20.86
C ARG A 47 15.07 7.84 -21.56
N SER A 48 15.37 8.60 -22.61
CA SER A 48 14.43 9.08 -23.62
C SER A 48 13.42 10.13 -23.15
N ARG A 49 13.42 11.26 -23.88
CA ARG A 49 12.34 12.23 -23.96
C ARG A 49 11.57 11.95 -25.25
N ALA A 50 10.61 11.03 -25.19
CA ALA A 50 9.76 10.77 -26.35
C ALA A 50 8.69 11.86 -26.46
N SER A 51 8.70 12.62 -27.55
CA SER A 51 7.60 13.51 -27.90
C SER A 51 6.38 12.67 -28.27
N MET A 52 5.26 12.86 -27.57
CA MET A 52 4.01 12.20 -27.90
C MET A 52 3.40 12.89 -29.13
N GLY A 53 3.31 12.17 -30.24
CA GLY A 53 2.66 12.65 -31.46
C GLY A 53 1.30 13.30 -31.18
N ASN A 54 1.07 14.44 -31.81
CA ASN A 54 -0.14 15.27 -31.87
C ASN A 54 -0.66 15.93 -30.57
N GLN A 55 -0.08 15.68 -29.39
CA GLN A 55 -0.34 16.54 -28.21
C GLN A 55 0.87 17.41 -27.93
N GLU A 56 0.87 18.61 -28.52
CA GLU A 56 1.93 19.61 -28.33
C GLU A 56 2.29 19.77 -26.85
N GLY A 57 3.56 19.50 -26.54
CA GLY A 57 4.16 19.87 -25.26
C GLY A 57 4.10 18.86 -24.12
N SER A 58 3.56 17.65 -24.30
CA SER A 58 3.61 16.61 -23.25
C SER A 58 4.80 15.65 -23.47
N PHE A 59 5.75 15.69 -22.54
CA PHE A 59 6.92 14.79 -22.57
C PHE A 59 6.74 13.60 -21.63
N ARG A 60 7.44 12.51 -21.96
CA ARG A 60 7.57 11.33 -21.10
C ARG A 60 9.04 11.06 -20.82
N LEU A 61 9.32 10.74 -19.55
CA LEU A 61 10.62 10.27 -19.10
C LEU A 61 10.49 8.83 -18.61
N ARG A 62 11.39 7.95 -19.07
CA ARG A 62 11.61 6.64 -18.46
C ARG A 62 12.83 6.75 -17.56
N ILE A 63 12.67 6.36 -16.30
CA ILE A 63 13.70 6.44 -15.28
C ILE A 63 14.04 5.02 -14.85
N ASP A 64 15.24 4.57 -15.18
CA ASP A 64 15.76 3.28 -14.74
C ASP A 64 16.62 3.46 -13.48
N PHE A 65 16.40 2.59 -12.50
CA PHE A 65 17.13 2.51 -11.24
C PHE A 65 18.00 1.26 -11.19
N ALA A 66 18.96 1.24 -10.28
CA ALA A 66 19.85 0.10 -10.06
C ALA A 66 19.11 -1.17 -9.61
N ASN A 67 18.09 -1.01 -8.77
CA ASN A 67 17.37 -2.09 -8.12
C ASN A 67 15.92 -1.68 -7.83
N LEU A 68 15.08 -2.68 -7.53
CA LEU A 68 13.65 -2.48 -7.25
C LEU A 68 13.39 -1.60 -6.04
N TYR A 69 14.26 -1.65 -5.03
CA TYR A 69 14.09 -0.89 -3.80
C TYR A 69 14.27 0.61 -4.02
N ASP A 70 15.29 1.01 -4.77
CA ASP A 70 15.52 2.42 -5.15
C ASP A 70 14.39 2.94 -6.02
N ALA A 71 13.87 2.12 -6.94
CA ALA A 71 12.69 2.46 -7.72
C ALA A 71 11.46 2.66 -6.79
N GLU A 72 11.15 1.71 -5.91
CA GLU A 72 10.03 1.82 -4.98
C GLU A 72 10.13 3.07 -4.09
N LYS A 73 11.31 3.31 -3.53
CA LYS A 73 11.60 4.48 -2.71
C LYS A 73 11.37 5.77 -3.47
N ALA A 74 11.88 5.84 -4.70
CA ALA A 74 11.66 6.97 -5.59
C ALA A 74 10.18 7.16 -5.93
N LEU A 75 9.44 6.08 -6.18
CA LEU A 75 8.00 6.10 -6.46
C LEU A 75 7.24 6.70 -5.28
N ALA A 76 7.39 6.11 -4.09
CA ALA A 76 6.67 6.51 -2.88
C ALA A 76 6.95 7.97 -2.50
N SER A 77 8.20 8.40 -2.67
CA SER A 77 8.68 9.72 -2.25
C SER A 77 8.31 10.85 -3.22
N ASN A 78 8.18 10.55 -4.51
CA ASN A 78 8.03 11.56 -5.56
C ASN A 78 6.67 11.55 -6.24
N HIS A 79 5.88 10.49 -6.09
CA HIS A 79 4.52 10.47 -6.61
C HIS A 79 3.67 11.59 -5.99
N ILE A 80 3.15 12.49 -6.84
CA ILE A 80 2.38 13.71 -6.55
C ILE A 80 3.19 14.81 -5.85
N ARG A 81 4.51 14.66 -5.73
CA ARG A 81 5.38 15.70 -5.18
C ARG A 81 5.54 16.87 -6.16
N HIS A 82 5.56 18.10 -5.64
CA HIS A 82 5.88 19.28 -6.44
C HIS A 82 7.38 19.36 -6.72
N ILE A 83 7.75 19.69 -7.96
CA ILE A 83 9.16 19.95 -8.31
C ILE A 83 9.56 21.30 -7.69
N PRO A 84 10.62 21.33 -6.85
CA PRO A 84 11.07 22.56 -6.21
C PRO A 84 11.64 23.54 -7.24
N GLY A 85 11.47 24.84 -6.98
CA GLY A 85 12.07 25.91 -7.80
C GLY A 85 11.36 26.24 -9.11
N LEU A 86 10.20 25.63 -9.40
CA LEU A 86 9.39 26.01 -10.57
C LEU A 86 8.59 27.28 -10.32
N LYS A 87 8.52 28.17 -11.33
CA LYS A 87 7.66 29.38 -11.30
C LYS A 87 6.18 29.03 -11.13
N SER A 88 5.74 27.93 -11.77
CA SER A 88 4.40 27.37 -11.62
C SER A 88 4.50 25.98 -10.99
N PRO A 89 3.82 25.73 -9.86
CA PRO A 89 3.95 24.47 -9.14
C PRO A 89 3.39 23.31 -9.97
N PHE A 90 4.25 22.35 -10.29
CA PHE A 90 3.89 21.14 -11.03
C PHE A 90 4.05 19.91 -10.15
N SER A 91 2.99 19.12 -9.99
CA SER A 91 3.01 17.84 -9.25
C SER A 91 3.37 16.70 -10.18
N LEU A 92 4.37 15.92 -9.81
CA LEU A 92 4.80 14.75 -10.57
C LEU A 92 3.79 13.62 -10.50
N ARG A 93 3.58 12.93 -11.62
CA ARG A 93 2.81 11.68 -11.65
C ARG A 93 3.68 10.56 -12.18
N CYS A 94 4.02 9.65 -11.27
CA CYS A 94 4.78 8.45 -11.57
C CYS A 94 3.84 7.29 -11.91
N SER A 95 4.25 6.43 -12.83
CA SER A 95 3.55 5.22 -13.28
C SER A 95 4.51 4.06 -13.44
N LEU A 96 3.98 2.85 -13.24
CA LEU A 96 4.69 1.59 -13.44
C LEU A 96 4.53 1.04 -14.86
N SER A 97 3.58 1.58 -15.62
CA SER A 97 3.29 1.18 -16.99
C SER A 97 3.82 2.20 -18.01
N PRO A 98 4.39 1.75 -19.15
CA PRO A 98 4.71 2.60 -20.27
C PRO A 98 3.46 3.09 -21.03
N LEU A 99 2.25 2.61 -20.72
CA LEU A 99 1.03 3.04 -21.42
C LEU A 99 0.34 4.19 -20.66
N LEU A 100 0.39 5.41 -21.22
CA LEU A 100 -0.12 6.65 -20.58
C LEU A 100 -1.60 6.61 -20.21
N ARG A 101 -2.42 5.78 -20.89
CA ARG A 101 -3.82 5.59 -20.51
C ARG A 101 -3.99 5.02 -19.08
N ALA A 102 -2.94 4.41 -18.54
CA ALA A 102 -2.85 3.84 -17.20
C ALA A 102 -1.89 4.61 -16.27
N LEU A 103 -1.65 5.92 -16.50
CA LEU A 103 -0.88 6.76 -15.56
C LEU A 103 -1.51 6.88 -14.16
N LYS A 104 -2.73 6.38 -13.99
CA LYS A 104 -3.26 6.09 -12.67
C LYS A 104 -2.61 4.79 -12.23
N LEU A 105 -1.75 4.86 -11.22
CA LEU A 105 -1.51 3.69 -10.38
C LEU A 105 -2.88 3.08 -10.05
N PRO A 106 -3.06 1.75 -10.13
CA PRO A 106 -4.34 1.12 -9.88
C PRO A 106 -4.85 1.49 -8.48
N GLU A 107 -5.63 2.57 -8.39
CA GLU A 107 -6.23 3.07 -7.15
C GLU A 107 -7.17 2.02 -6.55
N ASN A 108 -7.63 1.07 -7.37
CA ASN A 108 -8.46 -0.05 -6.96
C ASN A 108 -7.76 -1.03 -6.02
N ASP A 109 -6.42 -1.09 -6.06
CA ASP A 109 -5.63 -2.03 -5.27
C ASP A 109 -5.18 -1.40 -3.94
N LEU A 110 -5.46 -0.11 -3.74
CA LEU A 110 -5.16 0.59 -2.49
C LEU A 110 -6.27 0.33 -1.49
N THR A 111 -6.04 -0.61 -0.57
CA THR A 111 -6.96 -0.88 0.54
C THR A 111 -6.59 -0.09 1.79
N ALA A 112 -5.35 0.38 1.91
CA ALA A 112 -4.90 1.10 3.09
C ALA A 112 -5.34 2.58 3.09
N ALA A 113 -5.90 3.02 4.22
CA ALA A 113 -6.16 4.44 4.44
C ALA A 113 -4.86 5.17 4.82
N PRO A 114 -4.61 6.38 4.28
CA PRO A 114 -3.46 7.21 4.68
C PRO A 114 -3.34 7.41 6.21
N ARG A 115 -2.10 7.42 6.71
CA ARG A 115 -1.75 7.58 8.12
C ARG A 115 -0.91 8.83 8.34
N LEU A 116 -1.13 9.50 9.48
CA LEU A 116 -0.32 10.62 9.94
C LEU A 116 0.70 10.17 10.98
N ILE A 117 1.89 10.74 10.89
CA ILE A 117 2.98 10.58 11.83
C ILE A 117 3.40 11.97 12.29
N SER A 118 3.44 12.19 13.61
CA SER A 118 3.93 13.43 14.20
C SER A 118 5.46 13.51 14.11
N MET A 119 5.98 14.58 13.50
CA MET A 119 7.43 14.82 13.40
C MET A 119 8.04 15.32 14.72
N HIS A 120 7.22 15.61 15.73
CA HIS A 120 7.68 15.99 17.07
C HIS A 120 8.14 14.79 17.90
N THR A 121 7.91 13.57 17.43
CA THR A 121 8.38 12.35 18.09
C THR A 121 9.93 12.39 18.21
N PRO A 122 10.50 12.26 19.42
CA PRO A 122 11.96 12.28 19.61
C PRO A 122 12.66 11.28 18.69
N GLY A 123 13.67 11.74 17.96
CA GLY A 123 14.39 10.93 16.96
C GLY A 123 13.89 11.04 15.51
N MET A 124 12.75 11.71 15.27
CA MET A 124 12.15 11.85 13.93
C MET A 124 12.51 13.13 13.16
N LYS A 125 13.62 13.81 13.46
CA LYS A 125 14.22 14.80 12.52
C LYS A 125 14.85 14.10 11.28
N SER A 126 14.23 13.03 10.82
CA SER A 126 14.65 12.15 9.75
C SER A 126 14.29 12.75 8.38
N THR A 127 15.16 12.54 7.41
CA THR A 127 14.85 12.77 6.00
C THR A 127 13.73 11.82 5.57
N LEU A 128 12.97 12.20 4.53
CA LEU A 128 11.93 11.37 3.93
C LEU A 128 12.46 9.97 3.53
N SER A 129 13.72 9.94 3.06
CA SER A 129 14.50 8.73 2.81
C SER A 129 14.59 7.81 4.03
N LYS A 130 14.96 8.33 5.22
CA LYS A 130 15.03 7.56 6.46
C LYS A 130 13.66 7.07 6.93
N MET A 131 12.60 7.88 6.77
CA MET A 131 11.25 7.46 7.13
C MET A 131 10.74 6.33 6.24
N PHE A 132 11.01 6.40 4.93
CA PHE A 132 10.73 5.30 4.02
C PHE A 132 11.45 4.03 4.48
N ASP A 133 12.75 4.11 4.77
CA ASP A 133 13.54 2.94 5.17
C ASP A 133 13.02 2.30 6.46
N LEU A 134 12.58 3.11 7.43
CA LEU A 134 12.00 2.67 8.69
C LEU A 134 10.65 1.95 8.49
N LEU A 135 9.75 2.54 7.70
CA LEU A 135 8.39 2.03 7.53
C LEU A 135 8.30 0.89 6.51
N ARG A 136 9.25 0.83 5.56
CA ARG A 136 9.22 -0.14 4.46
C ARG A 136 9.40 -1.59 4.92
N VAL A 137 9.94 -1.80 6.12
CA VAL A 137 10.07 -3.14 6.74
C VAL A 137 8.70 -3.79 6.97
N TYR A 138 7.65 -2.98 7.18
CA TYR A 138 6.30 -3.49 7.46
C TYR A 138 5.48 -3.78 6.20
N GLY A 139 5.85 -3.19 5.06
CA GLY A 139 5.19 -3.46 3.78
C GLY A 139 5.44 -2.40 2.71
N PRO A 140 4.95 -2.61 1.48
CA PRO A 140 5.12 -1.69 0.37
C PRO A 140 4.38 -0.37 0.61
N ILE A 141 5.07 0.74 0.35
CA ILE A 141 4.56 2.09 0.60
C ILE A 141 4.12 2.71 -0.73
N TYR A 142 2.86 3.14 -0.81
CA TYR A 142 2.31 3.80 -1.98
C TYR A 142 2.77 5.25 -2.10
N THR A 143 2.67 6.03 -1.01
CA THR A 143 3.20 7.39 -0.97
C THR A 143 3.66 7.75 0.43
N ILE A 144 4.73 8.54 0.53
CA ILE A 144 5.20 9.14 1.77
C ILE A 144 5.57 10.61 1.52
N ARG A 145 5.11 11.51 2.40
CA ARG A 145 5.34 12.95 2.28
C ARG A 145 5.57 13.58 3.66
N ILE A 146 6.38 14.64 3.70
CA ILE A 146 6.60 15.43 4.91
C ILE A 146 6.05 16.83 4.67
N GLU A 147 5.07 17.22 5.47
CA GLU A 147 4.46 18.54 5.51
C GLU A 147 5.12 19.35 6.63
N ARG A 148 6.32 19.90 6.32
CA ARG A 148 7.14 20.62 7.31
C ARG A 148 6.42 21.80 7.96
N ALA A 149 5.50 22.45 7.25
CA ALA A 149 4.74 23.59 7.75
C ALA A 149 3.86 23.23 8.97
N ILE A 150 3.41 21.97 9.07
CA ILE A 150 2.54 21.50 10.15
C ILE A 150 3.28 20.49 11.05
N GLY A 151 4.54 20.18 10.77
CA GLY A 151 5.29 19.18 11.53
C GLY A 151 4.70 17.77 11.41
N LEU A 152 4.09 17.41 10.28
CA LEU A 152 3.48 16.10 10.06
C LEU A 152 4.10 15.39 8.87
N ALA A 153 4.09 14.06 8.91
CA ALA A 153 4.35 13.21 7.76
C ALA A 153 3.12 12.36 7.46
N LEU A 154 2.84 12.17 6.17
CA LEU A 154 1.73 11.40 5.65
C LEU A 154 2.29 10.19 4.94
N VAL A 155 1.87 9.00 5.36
CA VAL A 155 2.27 7.73 4.73
C VAL A 155 1.03 6.95 4.33
N GLN A 156 1.05 6.34 3.17
CA GLN A 156 0.01 5.42 2.73
C GLN A 156 0.65 4.11 2.28
N PHE A 157 0.21 3.01 2.86
CA PHE A 157 0.61 1.66 2.45
C PHE A 157 -0.29 1.18 1.31
N TYR A 158 0.12 0.10 0.63
CA TYR A 158 -0.75 -0.55 -0.36
C TYR A 158 -1.92 -1.29 0.30
N THR A 159 -1.66 -2.02 1.40
CA THR A 159 -2.69 -2.78 2.12
C THR A 159 -2.84 -2.32 3.56
N GLU A 160 -4.07 -2.41 4.08
CA GLU A 160 -4.38 -2.01 5.46
C GLU A 160 -3.65 -2.88 6.50
N GLU A 161 -3.38 -4.15 6.18
CA GLU A 161 -2.60 -5.07 7.03
C GLU A 161 -1.19 -4.53 7.30
N HIS A 162 -0.52 -3.99 6.28
CA HIS A 162 0.80 -3.39 6.42
C HIS A 162 0.75 -2.09 7.24
N ALA A 163 -0.32 -1.30 7.09
CA ALA A 163 -0.52 -0.09 7.88
C ALA A 163 -0.75 -0.40 9.36
N ILE A 164 -1.52 -1.44 9.68
CA ILE A 164 -1.75 -1.92 11.05
C ILE A 164 -0.45 -2.46 11.64
N ALA A 165 0.27 -3.32 10.90
CA ALA A 165 1.55 -3.87 11.36
C ALA A 165 2.58 -2.77 11.64
N ALA A 166 2.63 -1.73 10.81
CA ALA A 166 3.48 -0.56 11.06
C ALA A 166 3.05 0.20 12.32
N ASN A 167 1.75 0.41 12.55
CA ASN A 167 1.25 1.10 13.74
C ASN A 167 1.58 0.34 15.04
N GLU A 168 1.47 -0.98 15.03
CA GLU A 168 1.73 -1.81 16.20
C GLU A 168 3.22 -1.96 16.50
N LYS A 169 4.07 -2.08 15.47
CA LYS A 169 5.46 -2.53 15.62
C LYS A 169 6.50 -1.43 15.39
N ALA A 170 6.17 -0.32 14.75
CA ALA A 170 7.15 0.75 14.48
C ALA A 170 7.47 1.60 15.71
N GLY A 171 6.66 1.51 16.77
CA GLY A 171 6.74 2.43 17.90
C GLY A 171 6.42 3.88 17.51
N LEU A 172 5.74 4.07 16.37
CA LEU A 172 5.31 5.36 15.86
C LEU A 172 3.79 5.42 15.88
N PRO A 173 3.18 6.46 16.47
CA PRO A 173 1.73 6.61 16.42
C PRO A 173 1.31 6.93 14.98
N LEU A 174 0.80 5.92 14.28
CA LEU A 174 0.28 6.03 12.91
C LEU A 174 -1.24 6.23 12.99
N GLN A 175 -1.65 7.49 13.01
CA GLN A 175 -3.06 7.85 13.20
C GLN A 175 -3.82 7.82 11.87
N VAL A 176 -4.98 7.17 11.85
CA VAL A 176 -5.92 7.22 10.73
C VAL A 176 -6.52 8.63 10.68
N TYR A 177 -6.55 9.24 9.50
CA TYR A 177 -7.15 10.56 9.34
C TYR A 177 -8.14 10.60 8.18
N ASP A 178 -9.12 11.49 8.29
CA ASP A 178 -10.04 11.81 7.21
C ASP A 178 -9.46 12.97 6.39
N PRO A 179 -9.15 12.77 5.09
CA PRO A 179 -8.56 13.83 4.27
C PRO A 179 -9.50 15.00 4.01
N CYS A 180 -10.80 14.89 4.32
CA CYS A 180 -11.78 15.93 4.12
C CYS A 180 -12.01 16.79 5.38
N ILE A 181 -11.46 16.40 6.53
CA ILE A 181 -11.73 17.06 7.82
C ILE A 181 -10.44 17.62 8.42
N ILE A 182 -10.44 18.93 8.65
CA ILE A 182 -9.35 19.62 9.36
C ILE A 182 -9.83 20.01 10.76
N CYS A 183 -8.94 19.92 11.74
CA CYS A 183 -9.12 20.37 13.11
C CYS A 183 -8.37 21.69 13.28
N CYS A 184 -9.08 22.76 13.60
CA CYS A 184 -8.53 24.07 13.89
C CYS A 184 -8.62 24.31 15.39
N SER A 185 -7.51 24.64 16.04
CA SER A 185 -7.46 24.96 17.46
C SER A 185 -6.76 26.30 17.67
N SER A 186 -7.11 27.00 18.74
CA SER A 186 -6.37 28.19 19.20
C SER A 186 -5.98 27.99 20.65
N ASN A 187 -4.83 28.55 21.08
CA ASN A 187 -4.13 28.28 22.34
C ASN A 187 -4.99 28.49 23.62
N GLY A 188 -5.95 27.61 23.89
CA GLY A 188 -6.84 27.70 25.05
C GLY A 188 -8.06 28.60 24.88
N GLU A 189 -8.36 29.06 23.65
CA GLU A 189 -9.47 29.97 23.40
C GLU A 189 -10.44 29.46 22.33
N GLN A 190 -11.74 29.60 22.60
CA GLN A 190 -12.77 29.29 21.63
C GLN A 190 -12.62 30.13 20.36
N LEU A 191 -12.58 29.45 19.22
CA LEU A 191 -12.60 30.06 17.89
C LEU A 191 -14.03 30.47 17.53
N ASN A 192 -14.19 31.67 16.98
CA ASN A 192 -15.49 32.08 16.41
C ASN A 192 -15.76 31.25 15.15
N GLU A 193 -16.75 30.37 15.23
CA GLU A 193 -17.12 29.44 14.16
C GLU A 193 -17.43 30.14 12.84
N GLU A 194 -18.18 31.25 12.89
CA GLU A 194 -18.57 32.01 11.70
C GLU A 194 -17.37 32.70 11.04
N ALA A 195 -16.46 33.25 11.85
CA ALA A 195 -15.23 33.87 11.36
C ALA A 195 -14.33 32.83 10.69
N LEU A 196 -14.14 31.67 11.33
CA LEU A 196 -13.37 30.56 10.79
C LEU A 196 -13.98 30.02 9.49
N LYS A 197 -15.30 29.80 9.48
CA LYS A 197 -16.03 29.34 8.30
C LYS A 197 -15.90 30.33 7.15
N THR A 198 -16.12 31.62 7.40
CA THR A 198 -15.97 32.68 6.39
C THR A 198 -14.56 32.71 5.81
N PHE A 199 -13.54 32.58 6.68
CA PHE A 199 -12.16 32.51 6.24
C PHE A 199 -11.87 31.25 5.40
N LEU A 200 -12.46 30.10 5.75
CA LEU A 200 -12.19 28.83 5.06
C LEU A 200 -12.97 28.65 3.76
N LEU A 201 -14.10 29.36 3.59
CA LEU A 201 -14.91 29.32 2.36
C LEU A 201 -14.13 29.73 1.10
N GLN A 202 -13.06 30.52 1.25
CA GLN A 202 -12.19 30.90 0.13
C GLN A 202 -11.44 29.70 -0.49
N PHE A 203 -11.28 28.59 0.26
CA PHE A 203 -10.58 27.40 -0.22
C PHE A 203 -11.52 26.38 -0.86
N GLY A 204 -12.79 26.33 -0.44
CA GLY A 204 -13.83 25.52 -1.07
C GLY A 204 -15.10 25.38 -0.24
N THR A 205 -16.00 24.49 -0.68
CA THR A 205 -17.30 24.29 -0.05
C THR A 205 -17.15 23.56 1.29
N ILE A 206 -17.62 24.18 2.36
CA ILE A 206 -17.67 23.60 3.70
C ILE A 206 -19.05 22.98 3.90
N THR A 207 -19.09 21.67 4.19
CA THR A 207 -20.36 20.95 4.44
C THR A 207 -20.75 20.97 5.90
N LYS A 208 -19.76 20.96 6.80
CA LYS A 208 -19.99 20.86 8.23
C LYS A 208 -18.90 21.62 8.99
N VAL A 209 -19.31 22.33 10.02
CA VAL A 209 -18.41 22.85 11.04
C VAL A 209 -18.94 22.35 12.38
N GLU A 210 -18.09 21.73 13.18
CA GLU A 210 -18.47 21.19 14.49
C GLU A 210 -17.43 21.58 15.52
N THR A 211 -17.86 22.17 16.62
CA THR A 211 -17.00 22.40 17.78
C THR A 211 -17.21 21.24 18.76
N GLU A 212 -16.19 20.40 18.97
CA GLU A 212 -16.21 19.33 19.98
C GLU A 212 -15.79 19.93 21.34
N TRP A 213 -16.02 19.22 22.44
CA TRP A 213 -15.65 19.69 23.78
C TRP A 213 -14.15 20.04 23.86
N GLY A 214 -13.85 21.33 24.01
CA GLY A 214 -12.50 21.92 23.99
C GLY A 214 -12.40 23.12 23.04
N ASP A 215 -11.18 23.64 22.84
CA ASP A 215 -10.90 24.78 21.94
C ASP A 215 -10.64 24.35 20.49
N SER A 216 -11.26 23.25 20.06
CA SER A 216 -11.04 22.64 18.74
C SER A 216 -12.31 22.63 17.89
N THR A 217 -12.22 23.25 16.71
CA THR A 217 -13.29 23.29 15.72
C THR A 217 -12.91 22.43 14.52
N PHE A 218 -13.76 21.46 14.19
CA PHE A 218 -13.62 20.59 13.04
C PHE A 218 -14.34 21.18 11.84
N VAL A 219 -13.67 21.20 10.69
CA VAL A 219 -14.22 21.72 9.44
C VAL A 219 -14.16 20.64 8.38
N THR A 220 -15.33 20.22 7.91
CA THR A 220 -15.49 19.22 6.85
C THR A 220 -15.69 19.93 5.52
N PHE A 221 -14.79 19.67 4.58
CA PHE A 221 -14.94 20.10 3.19
C PHE A 221 -15.79 19.10 2.41
N GLY A 222 -16.59 19.59 1.47
CA GLY A 222 -17.36 18.76 0.56
C GLY A 222 -17.28 19.22 -0.88
N SER A 223 -17.92 18.45 -1.76
CA SER A 223 -17.99 18.79 -3.18
C SER A 223 -18.88 20.01 -3.37
N PRO A 224 -18.53 20.95 -4.27
CA PRO A 224 -19.47 21.96 -4.73
C PRO A 224 -20.69 21.23 -5.34
N ALA A 225 -21.89 21.56 -4.86
CA ALA A 225 -23.14 20.86 -5.17
C ALA A 225 -23.69 21.09 -6.60
N ASN A 226 -22.82 21.41 -7.57
CA ASN A 226 -23.26 21.63 -8.95
C ASN A 226 -23.56 20.28 -9.60
N GLY A 227 -24.86 19.98 -9.73
CA GLY A 227 -25.46 18.68 -10.09
C GLY A 227 -25.13 18.10 -11.47
N LYS A 228 -23.84 17.98 -11.82
CA LYS A 228 -23.38 17.15 -12.94
C LYS A 228 -22.59 15.97 -12.39
N SER A 229 -23.07 14.75 -12.67
CA SER A 229 -22.54 13.50 -12.15
C SER A 229 -21.10 13.25 -12.61
N HIS A 230 -20.11 13.72 -11.84
CA HIS A 230 -18.75 13.24 -11.96
C HIS A 230 -18.57 11.98 -11.10
N LYS A 231 -17.77 11.03 -11.60
CA LYS A 231 -17.50 9.76 -10.91
C LYS A 231 -17.01 10.01 -9.47
N PRO A 232 -17.55 9.33 -8.44
CA PRO A 232 -17.38 9.67 -7.02
C PRO A 232 -15.93 9.69 -6.52
N ARG A 233 -15.03 8.87 -7.09
CA ARG A 233 -13.61 8.82 -6.66
C ARG A 233 -12.77 10.02 -7.09
N SER A 234 -13.12 10.68 -8.19
CA SER A 234 -12.45 11.92 -8.63
C SER A 234 -12.70 13.06 -7.64
N LEU A 235 -13.89 13.08 -7.02
CA LEU A 235 -14.33 14.16 -6.13
C LEU A 235 -13.63 14.11 -4.77
N LEU A 236 -13.45 12.93 -4.18
CA LEU A 236 -12.68 12.76 -2.94
C LEU A 236 -11.25 13.30 -3.06
N SER A 237 -10.58 13.05 -4.20
CA SER A 237 -9.24 13.58 -4.44
C SER A 237 -9.20 15.12 -4.51
N LEU A 238 -10.27 15.74 -5.01
CA LEU A 238 -10.37 17.19 -5.10
C LEU A 238 -10.64 17.81 -3.72
N ILE A 239 -11.58 17.25 -2.97
CA ILE A 239 -11.92 17.68 -1.61
C ILE A 239 -10.70 17.57 -0.69
N ALA A 240 -9.98 16.45 -0.76
CA ALA A 240 -8.74 16.24 -0.01
C ALA A 240 -7.67 17.30 -0.33
N ARG A 241 -7.55 17.71 -1.60
CA ARG A 241 -6.62 18.78 -2.00
C ARG A 241 -7.05 20.14 -1.48
N THR A 242 -8.36 20.43 -1.48
CA THR A 242 -8.92 21.64 -0.90
C THR A 242 -8.63 21.71 0.61
N ALA A 243 -8.93 20.63 1.35
CA ALA A 243 -8.67 20.54 2.77
C ALA A 243 -7.18 20.71 3.11
N LEU A 244 -6.28 20.06 2.34
CA LEU A 244 -4.83 20.23 2.50
C LEU A 244 -4.38 21.68 2.24
N THR A 245 -4.94 22.32 1.21
CA THR A 245 -4.62 23.71 0.86
C THR A 245 -5.05 24.66 1.97
N ALA A 246 -6.27 24.48 2.47
CA ALA A 246 -6.80 25.22 3.61
C ALA A 246 -5.89 25.03 4.84
N LEU A 247 -5.59 23.78 5.21
CA LEU A 247 -4.75 23.46 6.36
C LEU A 247 -3.37 24.14 6.29
N ARG A 248 -2.69 24.10 5.13
CA ARG A 248 -1.39 24.79 4.93
C ARG A 248 -1.49 26.31 5.04
N GLN A 249 -2.62 26.89 4.63
CA GLN A 249 -2.82 28.33 4.62
C GLN A 249 -3.37 28.88 5.93
N VAL A 250 -3.96 28.03 6.78
CA VAL A 250 -4.61 28.42 8.04
C VAL A 250 -3.68 28.21 9.22
N HIS A 251 -2.84 27.17 9.20
CA HIS A 251 -1.88 26.91 10.26
C HIS A 251 -0.92 28.10 10.45
N GLY A 252 -0.83 28.63 11.67
CA GLY A 252 -0.03 29.79 12.04
C GLY A 252 -0.62 31.15 11.63
N LYS A 253 -1.83 31.21 11.05
CA LYS A 253 -2.49 32.49 10.74
C LYS A 253 -3.41 32.94 11.86
N SER A 254 -3.52 34.26 12.01
CA SER A 254 -4.47 34.89 12.91
C SER A 254 -5.83 35.03 12.24
N VAL A 255 -6.88 34.47 12.84
CA VAL A 255 -8.28 34.66 12.42
C VAL A 255 -9.03 35.25 13.61
N ALA A 256 -9.67 36.40 13.39
CA ALA A 256 -10.29 37.19 14.47
C ALA A 256 -9.33 37.50 15.64
N GLY A 257 -8.07 37.78 15.34
CA GLY A 257 -7.04 38.11 16.34
C GLY A 257 -6.38 36.90 17.01
N LYS A 258 -6.81 35.67 16.72
CA LYS A 258 -6.31 34.45 17.35
C LYS A 258 -5.49 33.61 16.39
N GLU A 259 -4.29 33.22 16.79
CA GLU A 259 -3.44 32.31 16.00
C GLU A 259 -4.05 30.90 15.97
N ILE A 260 -4.21 30.34 14.77
CA ILE A 260 -4.78 29.02 14.56
C ILE A 260 -3.69 27.98 14.36
N SER A 261 -3.74 26.90 15.15
CA SER A 261 -3.08 25.64 14.84
C SER A 261 -4.05 24.71 14.13
N ALA A 262 -3.83 24.49 12.83
CA ALA A 262 -4.62 23.57 12.01
C ALA A 262 -3.91 22.21 11.86
N THR A 263 -4.63 21.12 12.08
CA THR A 263 -4.19 19.72 11.89
C THR A 263 -5.31 18.92 11.21
N TYR A 264 -5.09 17.65 10.88
CA TYR A 264 -6.16 16.78 10.38
C TYR A 264 -6.93 16.15 11.54
N ARG A 265 -8.23 15.86 11.34
CA ARG A 265 -8.98 15.07 12.33
C ARG A 265 -8.47 13.63 12.35
N THR A 266 -7.98 13.22 13.51
CA THR A 266 -7.65 11.82 13.78
C THR A 266 -8.93 11.10 14.20
N VAL A 267 -9.26 9.99 13.55
CA VAL A 267 -10.41 9.18 13.98
C VAL A 267 -10.02 8.53 15.30
N LYS A 268 -10.63 8.94 16.42
CA LYS A 268 -10.48 8.22 17.69
C LYS A 268 -10.94 6.78 17.42
N PRO A 269 -10.11 5.75 17.67
CA PRO A 269 -10.57 4.38 17.55
C PRO A 269 -11.78 4.23 18.47
N SER A 270 -12.94 3.90 17.90
CA SER A 270 -14.12 3.54 18.68
C SER A 270 -13.70 2.47 19.68
N HIS A 271 -13.85 2.76 20.98
CA HIS A 271 -13.43 1.87 22.06
C HIS A 271 -13.83 0.41 21.75
N PRO A 272 -12.93 -0.57 21.91
CA PRO A 272 -13.33 -1.97 21.85
C PRO A 272 -14.40 -2.22 22.94
N VAL A 273 -15.47 -2.89 22.53
CA VAL A 273 -16.60 -3.31 23.36
C VAL A 273 -16.07 -3.97 24.64
N ALA A 274 -16.37 -3.36 25.79
CA ALA A 274 -16.06 -3.89 27.10
C ALA A 274 -16.90 -5.16 27.34
N GLY A 275 -16.23 -6.28 27.57
CA GLY A 275 -16.90 -7.55 27.82
C GLY A 275 -15.95 -8.70 28.14
N VAL A 276 -15.13 -8.56 29.19
CA VAL A 276 -14.54 -9.70 29.90
C VAL A 276 -14.43 -9.34 31.40
N PRO A 277 -14.98 -10.16 32.32
CA PRO A 277 -14.98 -9.87 33.75
C PRO A 277 -13.64 -10.20 34.42
N ASP A 278 -13.23 -9.29 35.31
CA ASP A 278 -12.10 -9.39 36.22
C ASP A 278 -12.17 -10.64 37.09
N THR A 279 -11.08 -11.40 37.14
CA THR A 279 -10.83 -12.43 38.16
C THR A 279 -9.69 -11.93 39.04
N GLN A 280 -10.01 -11.53 40.28
CA GLN A 280 -9.01 -11.20 41.30
C GLN A 280 -8.23 -12.44 41.74
N PRO A 281 -6.93 -12.31 42.04
CA PRO A 281 -6.27 -13.17 43.00
C PRO A 281 -5.96 -12.42 44.30
N GLN A 282 -6.47 -12.95 45.42
CA GLN A 282 -6.03 -12.61 46.76
C GLN A 282 -4.69 -13.30 47.06
N GLN A 283 -3.76 -12.57 47.68
CA GLN A 283 -2.71 -13.15 48.52
C GLN A 283 -2.41 -12.26 49.74
N PRO A 284 -1.83 -12.84 50.81
CA PRO A 284 -1.95 -12.36 52.20
C PRO A 284 -0.73 -11.55 52.65
N ALA A 285 -0.86 -10.81 53.76
CA ALA A 285 0.27 -10.17 54.43
C ALA A 285 0.22 -10.41 55.94
N ALA A 286 1.34 -10.90 56.47
CA ALA A 286 1.68 -10.97 57.88
C ALA A 286 2.80 -9.95 58.19
N GLY A 287 2.82 -9.44 59.42
CA GLY A 287 4.07 -9.16 60.14
C GLY A 287 4.43 -7.69 60.43
N GLY A 288 4.32 -7.33 61.73
CA GLY A 288 5.23 -6.46 62.50
C GLY A 288 5.30 -4.97 62.15
N CYS A 289 5.77 -4.04 63.00
CA CYS A 289 6.12 -4.02 64.42
C CYS A 289 6.41 -2.54 64.79
N PHE A 290 6.05 -2.14 66.02
CA PHE A 290 6.69 -1.14 66.90
C PHE A 290 6.55 0.41 66.74
N CYS A 291 6.55 1.01 67.94
CA CYS A 291 6.08 2.31 68.49
C CYS A 291 7.18 3.44 68.44
N PRO A 292 7.21 4.56 69.24
CA PRO A 292 6.31 5.09 70.31
C PRO A 292 6.19 6.65 70.47
N SER A 293 5.39 7.11 71.46
CA SER A 293 5.72 8.03 72.59
C SER A 293 4.46 8.82 73.05
N ALA A 294 4.23 9.26 74.29
CA ALA A 294 4.80 9.05 75.64
C ALA A 294 3.88 9.77 76.68
N ILE A 295 4.17 9.55 77.98
CA ILE A 295 3.79 10.36 79.18
C ILE A 295 2.36 10.05 79.71
N ASP A 296 2.07 9.64 80.95
CA ASP A 296 2.73 9.67 82.27
C ASP A 296 2.00 8.67 83.24
N LEU A 297 2.57 8.42 84.44
CA LEU A 297 1.95 7.93 85.70
C LEU A 297 2.48 6.58 86.23
N VAL A 298 3.60 6.63 86.97
CA VAL A 298 4.23 5.48 87.65
C VAL A 298 3.98 5.40 89.17
N ASN A 299 3.29 6.36 89.82
CA ASN A 299 3.22 6.37 91.29
C ASN A 299 1.88 5.90 91.93
N LEU A 300 1.16 4.93 91.34
CA LEU A 300 -0.11 4.41 91.91
C LEU A 300 -0.24 2.87 91.96
N ARG A 301 0.78 2.10 91.57
CA ARG A 301 0.63 0.64 91.37
C ARG A 301 0.94 -0.22 92.60
N ALA A 302 1.80 0.24 93.51
CA ALA A 302 2.24 -0.58 94.63
C ALA A 302 1.24 -0.70 95.80
N GLN A 303 0.19 0.14 95.87
CA GLN A 303 -0.87 0.02 96.88
C GLN A 303 -2.13 -0.73 96.38
N TYR A 304 -2.27 -0.94 95.07
CA TYR A 304 -3.46 -1.55 94.47
C TYR A 304 -3.39 -3.09 94.41
N ASP A 305 -2.19 -3.64 94.30
CA ASP A 305 -2.01 -5.09 94.12
C ASP A 305 -2.32 -5.90 95.41
N ALA A 306 -2.20 -5.29 96.59
CA ALA A 306 -2.55 -5.94 97.86
C ALA A 306 -4.07 -5.93 98.17
N GLN A 307 -4.84 -4.98 97.62
CA GLN A 307 -6.32 -4.96 97.78
C GLN A 307 -7.04 -5.85 96.76
N LEU A 308 -6.38 -6.21 95.67
CA LEU A 308 -6.93 -7.07 94.62
C LEU A 308 -6.97 -8.55 95.03
N GLU A 309 -5.98 -9.04 95.78
CA GLU A 309 -5.96 -10.45 96.21
C GLU A 309 -7.03 -10.78 97.25
N ASP A 310 -7.41 -9.83 98.12
CA ASP A 310 -8.43 -10.05 99.16
C ASP A 310 -9.87 -9.97 98.59
N LYS A 311 -10.08 -9.10 97.58
CA LYS A 311 -11.34 -9.03 96.84
C LYS A 311 -11.55 -10.22 95.90
N ASP A 312 -10.48 -10.79 95.34
CA ASP A 312 -10.58 -11.97 94.47
C ASP A 312 -10.94 -13.24 95.27
N LYS A 313 -10.50 -13.34 96.53
CA LYS A 313 -10.92 -14.40 97.46
C LYS A 313 -12.38 -14.27 97.90
N GLN A 314 -12.88 -13.05 98.13
CA GLN A 314 -14.31 -12.83 98.40
C GLN A 314 -15.18 -13.10 97.17
N ALA A 315 -14.73 -12.71 95.97
CA ALA A 315 -15.47 -12.96 94.72
C ALA A 315 -15.61 -14.46 94.42
N LYS A 316 -14.54 -15.25 94.61
CA LYS A 316 -14.58 -16.71 94.42
C LYS A 316 -15.50 -17.42 95.41
N LYS A 317 -15.62 -16.92 96.64
CA LYS A 317 -16.54 -17.49 97.65
C LYS A 317 -18.01 -17.17 97.36
N LEU A 318 -18.31 -15.96 96.87
CA LEU A 318 -19.68 -15.59 96.46
C LEU A 318 -20.11 -16.31 95.17
N ALA A 319 -19.19 -16.50 94.22
CA ALA A 319 -19.46 -17.23 92.98
C ALA A 319 -19.83 -18.69 93.25
N ALA A 320 -19.12 -19.38 94.14
CA ALA A 320 -19.42 -20.76 94.51
C ALA A 320 -20.76 -20.90 95.25
N GLN A 321 -21.19 -19.89 96.03
CA GLN A 321 -22.50 -19.89 96.68
C GLN A 321 -23.64 -19.67 95.69
N HIS A 322 -23.46 -18.77 94.72
CA HIS A 322 -24.45 -18.55 93.67
C HIS A 322 -24.58 -19.74 92.72
N GLU A 323 -23.48 -20.43 92.40
CA GLU A 323 -23.52 -21.60 91.52
C GLU A 323 -24.29 -22.76 92.16
N ALA A 324 -24.09 -22.99 93.47
CA ALA A 324 -24.87 -23.98 94.23
C ALA A 324 -26.37 -23.64 94.32
N GLU A 325 -26.71 -22.35 94.42
CA GLU A 325 -28.12 -21.90 94.48
C GLU A 325 -28.81 -21.99 93.11
N VAL A 326 -28.09 -21.69 92.03
CA VAL A 326 -28.56 -21.86 90.64
C VAL A 326 -28.78 -23.32 90.30
N GLU A 327 -27.89 -24.22 90.74
CA GLU A 327 -28.07 -25.65 90.51
C GLU A 327 -29.26 -26.22 91.28
N LYS A 328 -29.49 -25.75 92.51
CA LYS A 328 -30.67 -26.10 93.30
C LYS A 328 -31.98 -25.65 92.63
N LEU A 329 -32.06 -24.39 92.19
CA LEU A 329 -33.23 -23.85 91.49
C LEU A 329 -33.44 -24.52 90.12
N GLY A 330 -32.35 -24.88 89.43
CA GLY A 330 -32.41 -25.64 88.18
C GLY A 330 -32.98 -27.05 88.36
N GLN A 331 -32.69 -27.70 89.49
CA GLN A 331 -33.26 -29.00 89.82
C GLN A 331 -34.77 -28.90 90.11
N GLU A 332 -35.20 -27.91 90.91
CA GLU A 332 -36.61 -27.67 91.23
C GLU A 332 -37.44 -27.33 89.98
N LEU A 333 -36.87 -26.58 89.03
CA LEU A 333 -37.52 -26.27 87.75
C LEU A 333 -37.72 -27.52 86.87
N ARG A 334 -36.72 -28.41 86.82
CA ARG A 334 -36.81 -29.67 86.06
C ARG A 334 -37.86 -30.61 86.65
N ASP A 335 -37.97 -30.66 87.97
CA ASP A 335 -38.97 -31.48 88.65
C ASP A 335 -40.39 -30.91 88.47
N ALA A 336 -40.56 -29.58 88.49
CA ALA A 336 -41.82 -28.92 88.16
C ALA A 336 -42.24 -29.16 86.70
N GLN A 337 -41.30 -29.11 85.74
CA GLN A 337 -41.57 -29.41 84.33
C GLN A 337 -41.96 -30.88 84.11
N ARG A 338 -41.35 -31.84 84.83
CA ARG A 338 -41.77 -33.24 84.77
C ARG A 338 -43.17 -33.44 85.34
N ALA A 339 -43.50 -32.77 86.45
CA ALA A 339 -44.83 -32.87 87.04
C ALA A 339 -45.92 -32.32 86.11
N LEU A 340 -45.64 -31.21 85.41
CA LEU A 340 -46.55 -30.60 84.45
C LEU A 340 -46.73 -31.46 83.19
N SER A 341 -45.64 -32.05 82.68
CA SER A 341 -45.68 -32.99 81.56
C SER A 341 -46.48 -34.27 81.89
N LEU A 342 -46.35 -34.79 83.12
CA LEU A 342 -47.13 -35.95 83.58
C LEU A 342 -48.63 -35.62 83.75
N ALA A 343 -48.96 -34.39 84.16
CA ALA A 343 -50.36 -33.92 84.22
C ALA A 343 -50.97 -33.73 82.82
N GLU A 344 -50.21 -33.16 81.88
CA GLU A 344 -50.63 -33.00 80.48
C GLU A 344 -50.80 -34.35 79.75
N SER A 345 -49.93 -35.34 80.03
CA SER A 345 -50.08 -36.69 79.50
C SER A 345 -51.30 -37.42 80.06
N ARG A 346 -51.70 -37.15 81.32
CA ARG A 346 -52.93 -37.72 81.90
C ARG A 346 -54.21 -37.14 81.29
N LEU A 347 -54.23 -35.83 81.00
CA LEU A 347 -55.34 -35.20 80.27
C LEU A 347 -55.46 -35.73 78.84
N LYS A 348 -54.33 -35.90 78.13
CA LYS A 348 -54.32 -36.47 76.77
C LYS A 348 -54.79 -37.92 76.69
N LEU A 349 -54.53 -38.73 77.72
CA LEU A 349 -55.02 -40.12 77.77
C LEU A 349 -56.55 -40.19 77.94
N MET A 350 -57.16 -39.27 78.70
CA MET A 350 -58.61 -39.21 78.86
C MET A 350 -59.33 -38.69 77.61
N ASP A 351 -58.70 -37.81 76.82
CA ASP A 351 -59.23 -37.39 75.51
C ASP A 351 -59.16 -38.49 74.45
N ILE A 352 -58.10 -39.32 74.46
CA ILE A 352 -57.94 -40.46 73.54
C ILE A 352 -58.97 -41.58 73.82
N GLU A 353 -59.35 -41.80 75.07
CA GLU A 353 -60.40 -42.79 75.43
C GLU A 353 -61.81 -42.33 75.04
N ARG A 354 -62.05 -41.02 74.93
CA ARG A 354 -63.33 -40.43 74.49
C ARG A 354 -63.55 -40.53 72.97
N ASP A 355 -62.48 -40.56 72.17
CA ASP A 355 -62.52 -40.55 70.68
C ASP A 355 -62.38 -41.93 70.01
N ARG A 356 -62.21 -42.99 70.79
CA ARG A 356 -62.06 -44.37 70.30
C ARG A 356 -63.15 -44.84 69.31
N PRO A 357 -64.45 -44.54 69.47
CA PRO A 357 -65.48 -44.96 68.50
C PRO A 357 -65.45 -44.15 67.18
N LEU A 358 -64.93 -42.91 67.16
CA LEU A 358 -64.79 -42.10 65.94
C LEU A 358 -63.60 -42.56 65.08
N TRP A 359 -62.55 -43.08 65.72
CA TRP A 359 -61.35 -43.55 65.04
C TRP A 359 -61.58 -44.86 64.27
N GLU A 360 -62.39 -45.78 64.80
CA GLU A 360 -62.70 -47.05 64.13
C GLU A 360 -63.57 -46.85 62.87
N ALA A 361 -64.50 -45.88 62.87
CA ALA A 361 -65.27 -45.50 61.69
C ALA A 361 -64.38 -44.85 60.60
N ALA A 362 -63.47 -43.93 60.99
CA ALA A 362 -62.56 -43.26 60.08
C ALA A 362 -61.49 -44.19 59.49
N LYS A 363 -61.04 -45.19 60.25
CA LYS A 363 -60.09 -46.20 59.77
C LYS A 363 -60.66 -47.03 58.62
N LYS A 364 -61.94 -47.43 58.72
CA LYS A 364 -62.63 -48.19 57.66
C LYS A 364 -62.80 -47.36 56.38
N THR A 365 -63.05 -46.05 56.49
CA THR A 365 -63.10 -45.14 55.33
C THR A 365 -61.73 -44.90 54.70
N ARG A 366 -60.66 -44.86 55.51
CA ARG A 366 -59.28 -44.71 55.03
C ARG A 366 -58.77 -45.93 54.30
N GLU A 367 -59.09 -47.14 54.76
CA GLU A 367 -58.70 -48.38 54.08
C GLU A 367 -59.41 -48.53 52.72
N GLY A 368 -60.68 -48.13 52.62
CA GLY A 368 -61.40 -48.08 51.34
C GLY A 368 -60.82 -47.05 50.35
N LYS A 369 -60.54 -45.83 50.83
CA LYS A 369 -59.90 -44.78 50.01
C LYS A 369 -58.46 -45.12 49.61
N ALA A 370 -57.70 -45.78 50.49
CA ALA A 370 -56.33 -46.19 50.19
C ALA A 370 -56.27 -47.29 49.12
N ARG A 371 -57.23 -48.23 49.12
CA ARG A 371 -57.32 -49.24 48.04
C ARG A 371 -57.69 -48.60 46.71
N ALA A 372 -58.67 -47.69 46.69
CA ALA A 372 -59.04 -46.94 45.48
C ALA A 372 -57.89 -46.05 44.94
N ALA A 373 -57.15 -45.40 45.84
CA ALA A 373 -55.98 -44.59 45.46
C ALA A 373 -54.82 -45.44 44.94
N ALA A 374 -54.59 -46.64 45.51
CA ALA A 374 -53.55 -47.55 45.04
C ALA A 374 -53.87 -48.12 43.65
N GLU A 375 -55.14 -48.40 43.35
CA GLU A 375 -55.55 -48.84 42.01
C GLU A 375 -55.47 -47.70 40.98
N ALA A 376 -55.87 -46.48 41.34
CA ALA A 376 -55.70 -45.30 40.50
C ALA A 376 -54.22 -45.00 40.19
N ALA A 377 -53.35 -45.09 41.19
CA ALA A 377 -51.90 -44.89 41.02
C ALA A 377 -51.27 -45.96 40.12
N LYS A 378 -51.73 -47.21 40.20
CA LYS A 378 -51.28 -48.28 39.28
C LYS A 378 -51.73 -48.02 37.85
N ALA A 379 -52.96 -47.57 37.64
CA ALA A 379 -53.46 -47.22 36.31
C ALA A 379 -52.69 -46.03 35.71
N GLU A 380 -52.39 -45.02 36.51
CA GLU A 380 -51.61 -43.85 36.09
C GLU A 380 -50.14 -44.23 35.78
N ALA A 381 -49.52 -45.09 36.58
CA ALA A 381 -48.16 -45.57 36.32
C ALA A 381 -48.07 -46.33 35.00
N ILE A 382 -49.08 -47.15 34.67
CA ILE A 382 -49.15 -47.87 33.38
C ILE A 382 -49.34 -46.88 32.21
N ALA A 383 -50.16 -45.83 32.38
CA ALA A 383 -50.35 -44.80 31.36
C ALA A 383 -49.04 -44.02 31.10
N ARG A 384 -48.35 -43.59 32.16
CA ARG A 384 -47.05 -42.89 32.05
C ARG A 384 -45.97 -43.78 31.42
N ALA A 385 -45.94 -45.07 31.74
CA ALA A 385 -45.00 -46.00 31.13
C ALA A 385 -45.21 -46.12 29.61
N ARG A 386 -46.47 -46.19 29.15
CA ARG A 386 -46.80 -46.21 27.71
C ARG A 386 -46.44 -44.91 27.01
N GLU A 387 -46.62 -43.77 27.67
CA GLU A 387 -46.24 -42.46 27.12
C GLU A 387 -44.73 -42.31 26.98
N ILE A 388 -43.96 -42.74 28.00
CA ILE A 388 -42.50 -42.76 27.94
C ILE A 388 -42.00 -43.69 26.83
N GLU A 389 -42.62 -44.86 26.66
CA GLU A 389 -42.24 -45.79 25.58
C GLU A 389 -42.58 -45.22 24.20
N ALA A 390 -43.74 -44.57 24.04
CA ALA A 390 -44.10 -43.88 22.80
C ALA A 390 -43.15 -42.72 22.48
N MET A 391 -42.72 -41.96 23.49
CA MET A 391 -41.74 -40.89 23.35
C MET A 391 -40.37 -41.44 22.94
N ARG A 392 -39.93 -42.57 23.52
CA ARG A 392 -38.68 -43.25 23.13
C ARG A 392 -38.72 -43.74 21.69
N ARG A 393 -39.84 -44.27 21.21
CA ARG A 393 -39.99 -44.70 19.81
C ARG A 393 -39.91 -43.51 18.85
N LYS A 394 -40.57 -42.39 19.18
CA LYS A 394 -40.47 -41.15 18.38
C LYS A 394 -39.05 -40.60 18.35
N MET A 395 -38.34 -40.62 19.48
CA MET A 395 -36.96 -40.13 19.52
C MET A 395 -36.01 -41.03 18.71
N ALA A 396 -36.18 -42.35 18.79
CA ALA A 396 -35.41 -43.29 17.96
C ALA A 396 -35.68 -43.13 16.46
N GLU A 397 -36.92 -42.80 16.07
CA GLU A 397 -37.28 -42.51 14.67
C GLU A 397 -36.62 -41.22 14.16
N ILE A 398 -36.61 -40.17 14.98
CA ILE A 398 -35.91 -38.91 14.66
C ILE A 398 -34.41 -39.14 14.54
N ASP A 399 -33.80 -39.87 15.49
CA ASP A 399 -32.36 -40.19 15.45
C ASP A 399 -31.99 -41.00 14.18
N ALA A 400 -32.85 -41.95 13.79
CA ALA A 400 -32.67 -42.73 12.56
C ALA A 400 -32.80 -41.86 11.30
N GLN A 401 -33.76 -40.94 11.26
CA GLN A 401 -33.94 -40.01 10.15
C GLN A 401 -32.77 -39.02 10.04
N GLU A 402 -32.26 -38.51 11.16
CA GLU A 402 -31.08 -37.66 11.20
C GLU A 402 -29.80 -38.40 10.80
N ALA A 403 -29.65 -39.67 11.21
CA ALA A 403 -28.54 -40.50 10.77
C ALA A 403 -28.56 -40.74 9.25
N ALA A 404 -29.75 -41.02 8.69
CA ALA A 404 -29.92 -41.18 7.25
C ALA A 404 -29.63 -39.88 6.48
N SER A 405 -30.07 -38.73 7.00
CA SER A 405 -29.80 -37.41 6.39
C SER A 405 -28.29 -37.10 6.41
N ARG A 406 -27.61 -37.35 7.53
CA ARG A 406 -26.15 -37.17 7.66
C ARG A 406 -25.37 -38.07 6.69
N ALA A 407 -25.80 -39.32 6.49
CA ALA A 407 -25.16 -40.22 5.54
C ALA A 407 -25.34 -39.74 4.09
N ALA A 408 -26.53 -39.27 3.72
CA ALA A 408 -26.79 -38.72 2.38
C ALA A 408 -26.01 -37.42 2.12
N GLU A 409 -25.89 -36.56 3.12
CA GLU A 409 -25.08 -35.34 3.02
C GLU A 409 -23.59 -35.65 2.87
N ALA A 410 -23.08 -36.65 3.60
CA ALA A 410 -21.70 -37.10 3.48
C ALA A 410 -21.40 -37.65 2.07
N ASP A 411 -22.28 -38.46 1.47
CA ASP A 411 -22.12 -38.96 0.10
C ASP A 411 -22.14 -37.81 -0.92
N ARG A 412 -23.07 -36.85 -0.77
CA ARG A 412 -23.13 -35.67 -1.63
C ARG A 412 -21.84 -34.84 -1.55
N ARG A 413 -21.30 -34.66 -0.34
CA ARG A 413 -20.06 -33.94 -0.11
C ARG A 413 -18.87 -34.64 -0.75
N GLU A 414 -18.81 -35.96 -0.70
CA GLU A 414 -17.73 -36.74 -1.31
C GLU A 414 -17.79 -36.68 -2.85
N ARG A 415 -18.98 -36.79 -3.45
CA ARG A 415 -19.15 -36.60 -4.90
C ARG A 415 -18.72 -35.21 -5.36
N LEU A 416 -19.06 -34.16 -4.60
CA LEU A 416 -18.63 -32.80 -4.90
C LEU A 416 -17.11 -32.65 -4.79
N ARG A 417 -16.46 -33.30 -3.83
CA ARG A 417 -14.99 -33.33 -3.72
C ARG A 417 -14.35 -34.02 -4.91
N GLN A 418 -14.90 -35.16 -5.35
CA GLN A 418 -14.39 -35.89 -6.52
C GLN A 418 -14.55 -35.07 -7.80
N GLN A 419 -15.70 -34.40 -7.98
CA GLN A 419 -15.93 -33.51 -9.12
C GLN A 419 -14.97 -32.31 -9.10
N ALA A 420 -14.79 -31.66 -7.95
CA ALA A 420 -13.87 -30.54 -7.81
C ALA A 420 -12.41 -30.95 -8.05
N ALA A 421 -11.99 -32.14 -7.59
CA ALA A 421 -10.66 -32.68 -7.84
C ALA A 421 -10.43 -32.98 -9.34
N ALA A 422 -11.42 -33.59 -10.01
CA ALA A 422 -11.36 -33.85 -11.44
C ALA A 422 -11.34 -32.57 -12.29
N GLU A 423 -12.13 -31.56 -11.90
CA GLU A 423 -12.11 -30.25 -12.56
C GLU A 423 -10.77 -29.54 -12.37
N LYS A 424 -10.21 -29.59 -11.14
CA LYS A 424 -8.90 -29.02 -10.86
C LYS A 424 -7.81 -29.67 -11.73
N GLN A 425 -7.80 -31.00 -11.84
CA GLN A 425 -6.86 -31.70 -12.72
C GLN A 425 -7.03 -31.33 -14.19
N ARG A 426 -8.27 -31.16 -14.67
CA ARG A 426 -8.52 -30.71 -16.05
C ARG A 426 -8.00 -29.30 -16.29
N ARG A 427 -8.21 -28.37 -15.35
CA ARG A 427 -7.68 -27.01 -15.43
C ARG A 427 -6.16 -26.98 -15.41
N GLU A 428 -5.53 -27.76 -14.54
CA GLU A 428 -4.06 -27.87 -14.49
C GLU A 428 -3.47 -28.41 -15.80
N GLN A 429 -4.09 -29.44 -16.39
CA GLN A 429 -3.67 -29.97 -17.70
C GLN A 429 -3.87 -28.97 -18.84
N GLU A 430 -4.94 -28.19 -18.81
CA GLU A 430 -5.21 -27.15 -19.82
C GLU A 430 -4.21 -25.99 -19.71
N GLU A 431 -3.94 -25.52 -18.48
CA GLU A 431 -2.92 -24.51 -18.22
C GLU A 431 -1.51 -24.98 -18.64
N GLU A 432 -1.16 -26.24 -18.39
CA GLU A 432 0.12 -26.80 -18.80
C GLU A 432 0.25 -26.84 -20.33
N ARG A 433 -0.80 -27.28 -21.03
CA ARG A 433 -0.85 -27.26 -22.50
C ARG A 433 -0.76 -25.84 -23.06
N GLU A 434 -1.42 -24.86 -22.44
CA GLU A 434 -1.32 -23.46 -22.86
C GLU A 434 0.09 -22.91 -22.66
N ARG A 435 0.70 -23.19 -21.51
CA ARG A 435 2.10 -22.79 -21.23
C ARG A 435 3.06 -23.43 -22.22
N GLU A 436 2.86 -24.69 -22.59
CA GLU A 436 3.67 -25.37 -23.60
C GLU A 436 3.50 -24.74 -24.98
N ARG A 437 2.27 -24.42 -25.39
CA ARG A 437 1.99 -23.71 -26.65
C ARG A 437 2.67 -22.33 -26.72
N LEU A 438 2.57 -21.54 -25.64
CA LEU A 438 3.22 -20.23 -25.57
C LEU A 438 4.75 -20.35 -25.62
N ARG A 439 5.34 -21.35 -24.96
CA ARG A 439 6.79 -21.64 -25.03
C ARG A 439 7.21 -22.06 -26.44
N ALA A 440 6.44 -22.92 -27.10
CA ALA A 440 6.72 -23.36 -28.46
C ALA A 440 6.62 -22.20 -29.47
N GLU A 441 5.62 -21.33 -29.33
CA GLU A 441 5.49 -20.14 -30.18
C GLU A 441 6.62 -19.13 -29.95
N ALA A 442 6.96 -18.86 -28.70
CA ALA A 442 8.09 -17.99 -28.36
C ALA A 442 9.42 -18.56 -28.91
N ALA A 443 9.63 -19.87 -28.83
CA ALA A 443 10.80 -20.53 -29.41
C ALA A 443 10.83 -20.43 -30.95
N ARG A 444 9.68 -20.54 -31.62
CA ARG A 444 9.59 -20.35 -33.08
C ARG A 444 9.93 -18.92 -33.47
N GLN A 445 9.35 -17.92 -32.79
CA GLN A 445 9.64 -16.51 -33.03
C GLN A 445 11.11 -16.17 -32.79
N ALA A 446 11.73 -16.75 -31.75
CA ALA A 446 13.15 -16.57 -31.47
C ALA A 446 14.03 -17.13 -32.61
N ARG A 447 13.74 -18.33 -33.10
CA ARG A 447 14.46 -18.93 -34.24
C ARG A 447 14.30 -18.12 -35.53
N GLU A 448 13.08 -17.68 -35.84
CA GLU A 448 12.82 -16.83 -37.00
C GLU A 448 13.57 -15.49 -36.91
N ALA A 449 13.60 -14.88 -35.73
CA ALA A 449 14.35 -13.64 -35.50
C ALA A 449 15.87 -13.83 -35.63
N GLU A 450 16.40 -14.94 -35.13
CA GLU A 450 17.82 -15.30 -35.23
C GLU A 450 18.23 -15.61 -36.67
N GLU A 451 17.43 -16.39 -37.41
CA GLU A 451 17.64 -16.63 -38.83
C GLU A 451 17.61 -15.33 -39.63
N LYS A 452 16.64 -14.46 -39.34
CA LYS A 452 16.54 -13.14 -39.99
C LYS A 452 17.79 -12.30 -39.72
N ARG A 453 18.29 -12.30 -38.48
CA ARG A 453 19.53 -11.62 -38.09
C ARG A 453 20.72 -12.18 -38.87
N HIS A 454 20.87 -13.50 -38.95
CA HIS A 454 21.95 -14.14 -39.70
C HIS A 454 21.90 -13.83 -41.20
N ARG A 455 20.71 -13.87 -41.82
CA ARG A 455 20.54 -13.49 -43.23
C ARG A 455 20.95 -12.04 -43.48
N TRP A 456 20.57 -11.14 -42.57
CA TRP A 456 20.95 -9.73 -42.66
C TRP A 456 22.46 -9.52 -42.47
N GLU A 457 23.09 -10.21 -41.52
CA GLU A 457 24.55 -10.13 -41.31
C GLU A 457 25.34 -10.61 -42.54
N ALA A 458 24.91 -11.73 -43.15
CA ALA A 458 25.48 -12.23 -44.39
C ALA A 458 25.33 -11.21 -45.54
N ALA A 459 24.11 -10.70 -45.75
CA ALA A 459 23.84 -9.70 -46.78
C ALA A 459 24.63 -8.39 -46.56
N THR A 460 24.80 -7.98 -45.29
CA THR A 460 25.61 -6.81 -44.91
C THR A 460 27.08 -7.05 -45.24
N SER A 461 27.63 -8.21 -44.89
CA SER A 461 29.01 -8.59 -45.20
C SER A 461 29.25 -8.62 -46.72
N ASP A 462 28.34 -9.21 -47.48
CA ASP A 462 28.43 -9.28 -48.94
C ASP A 462 28.39 -7.89 -49.58
N GLU A 463 27.50 -7.00 -49.12
CA GLU A 463 27.42 -5.63 -49.63
C GLU A 463 28.68 -4.81 -49.28
N VAL A 464 29.23 -4.97 -48.07
CA VAL A 464 30.51 -4.36 -47.68
C VAL A 464 31.64 -4.87 -48.59
N LEU A 465 31.73 -6.18 -48.82
CA LEU A 465 32.73 -6.79 -49.71
C LEU A 465 32.59 -6.30 -51.15
N ARG A 466 31.35 -6.23 -51.66
CA ARG A 466 31.04 -5.70 -53.00
C ARG A 466 31.56 -4.27 -53.16
N CYS A 467 31.24 -3.39 -52.19
CA CYS A 467 31.70 -2.01 -52.18
C CYS A 467 33.23 -1.89 -52.10
N ARG A 468 33.87 -2.69 -51.25
CA ARG A 468 35.34 -2.74 -51.13
C ARG A 468 36.01 -3.21 -52.41
N ASN A 469 35.45 -4.24 -53.06
CA ASN A 469 36.00 -4.76 -54.31
C ASN A 469 35.83 -3.75 -55.46
N ARG A 470 34.65 -3.13 -55.56
CA ARG A 470 34.38 -2.01 -56.50
C ARG A 470 35.44 -0.91 -56.35
N ASP A 471 35.66 -0.45 -55.12
CA ASP A 471 36.59 0.64 -54.84
C ASP A 471 38.05 0.21 -55.08
N ARG A 472 38.41 -1.04 -54.77
CA ARG A 472 39.74 -1.60 -55.05
C ARG A 472 40.05 -1.63 -56.54
N ILE A 473 39.09 -2.04 -57.37
CA ILE A 473 39.26 -2.19 -58.83
C ILE A 473 39.33 -0.83 -59.51
N ARG A 474 38.40 0.08 -59.19
CA ARG A 474 38.31 1.40 -59.86
C ARG A 474 39.34 2.40 -59.34
N TRP A 475 39.60 2.37 -58.04
CA TRP A 475 40.36 3.39 -57.32
C TRP A 475 41.53 2.77 -56.56
N GLY A 476 42.21 1.78 -57.18
CA GLY A 476 43.38 1.06 -56.64
C GLY A 476 44.54 1.96 -56.20
N ALA A 477 45.72 1.39 -55.92
CA ALA A 477 46.86 1.95 -55.16
C ALA A 477 47.54 3.25 -55.70
N ASN A 478 46.83 4.06 -56.46
CA ASN A 478 47.25 5.34 -56.97
C ASN A 478 47.27 6.41 -55.87
N ASN A 479 48.07 7.45 -56.09
CA ASN A 479 48.09 8.65 -55.26
C ASN A 479 46.69 9.27 -55.25
N TRP A 480 46.03 9.21 -54.08
CA TRP A 480 44.67 9.74 -53.90
C TRP A 480 44.69 11.27 -54.05
N THR A 481 43.99 11.81 -55.06
CA THR A 481 43.93 13.24 -55.34
C THR A 481 42.50 13.78 -55.21
N PRO A 482 42.31 15.10 -55.05
CA PRO A 482 40.98 15.70 -55.04
C PRO A 482 40.17 15.41 -56.32
N SER A 483 40.80 15.34 -57.49
CA SER A 483 40.14 14.99 -58.75
C SER A 483 39.61 13.55 -58.73
N LEU A 484 40.34 12.60 -58.13
CA LEU A 484 39.86 11.22 -57.96
C LEU A 484 38.73 11.13 -56.94
N ALA A 485 38.77 11.93 -55.87
CA ALA A 485 37.67 12.00 -54.91
C ALA A 485 36.37 12.49 -55.57
N LEU A 486 36.47 13.47 -56.47
CA LEU A 486 35.36 14.00 -57.25
C LEU A 486 34.76 12.94 -58.20
N GLN A 487 35.59 12.31 -59.04
CA GLN A 487 35.16 11.25 -59.96
C GLN A 487 34.48 10.09 -59.21
N ARG A 488 35.03 9.73 -58.05
CA ARG A 488 34.44 8.71 -57.18
C ARG A 488 33.06 9.13 -56.68
N LEU A 489 32.90 10.36 -56.20
CA LEU A 489 31.61 10.83 -55.69
C LEU A 489 30.53 10.75 -56.77
N GLU A 490 30.82 11.26 -57.97
CA GLU A 490 29.88 11.24 -59.10
C GLU A 490 29.44 9.82 -59.45
N PHE A 491 30.41 8.90 -59.52
CA PHE A 491 30.17 7.48 -59.76
C PHE A 491 29.28 6.87 -58.67
N GLN A 492 29.63 7.10 -57.40
CA GLN A 492 28.90 6.53 -56.26
C GLN A 492 27.49 7.10 -56.13
N ILE A 493 27.25 8.37 -56.46
CA ILE A 493 25.88 8.92 -56.46
C ILE A 493 25.03 8.23 -57.51
N ALA A 494 25.54 8.06 -58.73
CA ALA A 494 24.82 7.37 -59.80
C ALA A 494 24.47 5.93 -59.40
N GLU A 495 25.44 5.21 -58.82
CA GLU A 495 25.21 3.87 -58.29
C GLU A 495 24.20 3.87 -57.14
N PHE A 496 24.36 4.75 -56.15
CA PHE A 496 23.50 4.84 -54.97
C PHE A 496 22.04 5.17 -55.30
N GLU A 497 21.80 6.02 -56.29
CA GLU A 497 20.44 6.33 -56.77
C GLU A 497 19.81 5.15 -57.53
N SER A 498 20.60 4.24 -58.09
CA SER A 498 20.12 3.05 -58.81
C SER A 498 19.81 1.85 -57.90
N ILE A 499 20.39 1.80 -56.70
CA ILE A 499 20.23 0.68 -55.76
C ILE A 499 18.83 0.68 -55.12
N LYS A 500 18.18 -0.49 -55.14
CA LYS A 500 16.94 -0.75 -54.40
C LYS A 500 17.28 -1.43 -53.07
N PHE A 501 17.47 -0.62 -52.02
CA PHE A 501 17.80 -1.13 -50.68
C PHE A 501 16.71 -2.09 -50.16
N SER A 502 17.15 -3.24 -49.65
CA SER A 502 16.28 -4.29 -49.11
C SER A 502 17.02 -5.07 -48.02
N GLU A 503 16.39 -6.06 -47.38
CA GLU A 503 17.07 -6.92 -46.40
C GLU A 503 18.21 -7.75 -47.04
N ALA A 504 18.10 -8.06 -48.33
CA ALA A 504 19.14 -8.78 -49.10
C ALA A 504 20.26 -7.86 -49.62
N GLN A 505 20.01 -6.54 -49.65
CA GLN A 505 21.01 -5.54 -50.01
C GLN A 505 20.87 -4.34 -49.07
N PRO A 506 21.32 -4.49 -47.81
CA PRO A 506 21.10 -3.48 -46.78
C PRO A 506 21.96 -2.25 -47.03
N LEU A 507 21.51 -1.11 -46.51
CA LEU A 507 22.30 0.13 -46.50
C LEU A 507 23.52 -0.05 -45.58
N THR A 508 24.72 0.05 -46.13
CA THR A 508 25.99 0.01 -45.38
C THR A 508 26.68 1.36 -45.39
N PHE A 509 27.65 1.58 -44.50
CA PHE A 509 28.43 2.82 -44.52
C PHE A 509 29.16 2.98 -45.86
N GLU A 510 29.68 1.89 -46.43
CA GLU A 510 30.48 1.76 -47.66
C GLU A 510 29.74 2.13 -48.95
N VAL A 511 28.41 2.03 -48.97
CA VAL A 511 27.60 2.35 -50.15
C VAL A 511 27.26 3.83 -50.24
N ILE A 512 27.30 4.57 -49.12
CA ILE A 512 26.91 5.98 -49.07
C ILE A 512 27.97 6.87 -49.76
N PRO A 513 27.56 7.75 -50.70
CA PRO A 513 28.44 8.65 -51.43
C PRO A 513 28.89 9.84 -50.57
N TRP A 514 29.70 9.59 -49.55
CA TRP A 514 30.23 10.65 -48.65
C TRP A 514 31.10 11.66 -49.44
N PRO A 515 30.75 12.97 -49.47
CA PRO A 515 31.51 13.99 -50.19
C PRO A 515 32.73 14.44 -49.37
N VAL A 516 33.77 13.62 -49.31
CA VAL A 516 34.97 13.84 -48.50
C VAL A 516 36.23 13.61 -49.31
N LEU A 517 37.29 14.36 -49.02
CA LEU A 517 38.59 14.23 -49.68
C LEU A 517 39.41 13.02 -49.19
N ARG A 518 39.04 12.39 -48.08
CA ARG A 518 39.78 11.27 -47.49
C ARG A 518 39.62 9.99 -48.33
N ASN A 519 40.69 9.19 -48.40
CA ASN A 519 40.67 7.92 -49.10
C ASN A 519 39.67 6.95 -48.45
N ARG A 520 38.82 6.31 -49.26
CA ARG A 520 37.75 5.42 -48.78
C ARG A 520 38.25 4.24 -47.95
N ARG A 521 39.47 3.75 -48.18
CA ARG A 521 40.05 2.63 -47.39
C ARG A 521 40.28 2.99 -45.92
N GLN A 522 40.39 4.28 -45.64
CA GLN A 522 40.66 4.83 -44.30
C GLN A 522 39.49 5.68 -43.78
N LEU A 523 38.35 5.64 -44.46
CA LEU A 523 37.20 6.48 -44.12
C LEU A 523 36.35 5.78 -43.05
N GLY A 524 36.27 6.40 -41.87
CA GLY A 524 35.33 6.04 -40.81
C GLY A 524 34.23 7.10 -40.62
N PHE A 525 33.38 6.89 -39.62
CA PHE A 525 32.34 7.86 -39.25
C PHE A 525 32.93 9.21 -38.84
N ASP A 526 34.01 9.22 -38.05
CA ASP A 526 34.66 10.43 -37.54
C ASP A 526 35.22 11.35 -38.65
N ASP A 527 35.41 10.80 -39.84
CA ASP A 527 35.88 11.54 -41.00
C ASP A 527 34.76 12.26 -41.77
N VAL A 528 33.51 11.93 -41.48
CA VAL A 528 32.33 12.53 -42.09
C VAL A 528 31.86 13.68 -41.20
N SER A 529 32.62 14.77 -41.23
CA SER A 529 32.29 16.01 -40.52
C SER A 529 31.80 17.09 -41.46
N TRP A 530 31.17 18.12 -40.90
CA TRP A 530 30.75 19.32 -41.64
C TRP A 530 31.91 19.91 -42.45
N LYS A 531 33.07 20.12 -41.79
CA LYS A 531 34.26 20.68 -42.40
C LYS A 531 34.79 19.81 -43.54
N ALA A 532 34.78 18.49 -43.37
CA ALA A 532 35.24 17.58 -44.43
C ALA A 532 34.39 17.68 -45.71
N ALA A 533 33.07 17.91 -45.56
CA ALA A 533 32.19 18.18 -46.69
C ALA A 533 32.48 19.55 -47.33
N GLU A 534 32.66 20.61 -46.55
CA GLU A 534 33.04 21.93 -47.07
C GLU A 534 34.37 21.92 -47.82
N ASP A 535 35.40 21.28 -47.25
CA ASP A 535 36.73 21.15 -47.86
C ASP A 535 36.65 20.43 -49.22
N PHE A 536 35.80 19.39 -49.31
CA PHE A 536 35.53 18.71 -50.57
C PHE A 536 34.93 19.66 -51.62
N PHE A 537 33.88 20.40 -51.29
CA PHE A 537 33.24 21.31 -52.24
C PHE A 537 34.09 22.53 -52.59
N ALA A 538 34.90 23.03 -51.66
CA ALA A 538 35.90 24.06 -51.94
C ALA A 538 36.93 23.57 -52.95
N SER A 539 37.33 22.30 -52.88
CA SER A 539 38.19 21.69 -53.90
C SER A 539 37.47 21.49 -55.22
N ALA A 540 36.23 20.99 -55.21
CA ALA A 540 35.43 20.76 -56.42
C ALA A 540 35.19 22.07 -57.20
N LYS A 541 34.91 23.17 -56.50
CA LYS A 541 34.71 24.51 -57.11
C LYS A 541 35.92 25.02 -57.88
N ARG A 542 37.13 24.62 -57.49
CA ARG A 542 38.39 24.99 -58.18
C ARG A 542 38.68 24.12 -59.39
N LEU A 543 38.13 22.91 -59.43
CA LEU A 543 38.42 21.90 -60.45
C LEU A 543 37.38 21.87 -61.57
N LEU A 544 36.13 22.25 -61.27
CA LEU A 544 35.01 22.18 -62.20
C LEU A 544 34.66 23.55 -62.78
N ALA A 545 34.06 23.55 -63.98
CA ALA A 545 33.38 24.73 -64.49
C ALA A 545 32.20 25.10 -63.59
N HIS A 546 31.78 26.37 -63.59
CA HIS A 546 30.73 26.85 -62.70
C HIS A 546 29.41 26.07 -62.86
N SER A 547 28.99 25.78 -64.09
CA SER A 547 27.77 25.01 -64.39
C SER A 547 27.84 23.56 -63.91
N GLU A 548 28.99 22.91 -64.05
CA GLU A 548 29.24 21.54 -63.57
C GLU A 548 29.22 21.49 -62.04
N TYR A 549 29.88 22.45 -61.39
CA TYR A 549 29.85 22.59 -59.93
C TYR A 549 28.43 22.76 -59.39
N THR A 550 27.64 23.67 -59.97
CA THR A 550 26.24 23.88 -59.58
C THR A 550 25.41 22.61 -59.77
N SER A 551 25.62 21.89 -60.87
CA SER A 551 24.93 20.61 -61.13
C SER A 551 25.28 19.55 -60.08
N LEU A 552 26.55 19.44 -59.69
CA LEU A 552 27.00 18.53 -58.65
C LEU A 552 26.39 18.86 -57.29
N VAL A 553 26.41 20.12 -56.88
CA VAL A 553 25.85 20.57 -55.59
C VAL A 553 24.36 20.26 -55.50
N ILE A 554 23.58 20.56 -56.56
CA ILE A 554 22.15 20.23 -56.61
C ILE A 554 21.93 18.73 -56.48
N LYS A 555 22.74 17.92 -57.19
CA LYS A 555 22.63 16.46 -57.16
C LYS A 555 22.89 15.93 -55.76
N VAL A 556 23.99 16.34 -55.12
CA VAL A 556 24.38 15.89 -53.77
C VAL A 556 23.35 16.34 -52.74
N HIS A 557 22.91 17.59 -52.77
CA HIS A 557 21.85 18.10 -51.89
C HIS A 557 20.57 17.26 -52.01
N ARG A 558 20.16 16.90 -53.23
CA ARG A 558 19.01 16.04 -53.48
C ARG A 558 19.21 14.61 -52.96
N THR A 559 20.42 14.07 -53.02
CA THR A 559 20.76 12.73 -52.51
C THR A 559 20.74 12.69 -50.98
N PHE A 560 21.24 13.73 -50.32
CA PHE A 560 21.33 13.84 -48.86
C PHE A 560 20.11 14.49 -48.20
N HIS A 561 19.07 14.84 -48.97
CA HIS A 561 17.84 15.41 -48.41
C HIS A 561 17.21 14.49 -47.34
N PRO A 562 16.91 14.96 -46.11
CA PRO A 562 16.46 14.13 -45.00
C PRO A 562 15.28 13.21 -45.33
N ASP A 563 14.31 13.70 -46.12
CA ASP A 563 13.10 12.94 -46.49
C ASP A 563 13.37 11.65 -47.29
N LYS A 564 14.54 11.51 -47.92
CA LYS A 564 14.87 10.32 -48.73
C LYS A 564 15.47 9.17 -47.94
N TRP A 565 15.81 9.40 -46.68
CA TRP A 565 16.57 8.44 -45.87
C TRP A 565 15.74 7.49 -45.00
N PRO A 566 14.54 7.84 -44.48
CA PRO A 566 13.78 6.94 -43.62
C PRO A 566 13.60 5.53 -44.21
N GLY A 567 13.19 5.43 -45.48
CA GLY A 567 13.02 4.13 -46.15
C GLY A 567 14.31 3.32 -46.30
N LYS A 568 15.44 3.98 -46.58
CA LYS A 568 16.75 3.32 -46.74
C LYS A 568 17.30 2.85 -45.39
N LEU A 569 17.15 3.68 -44.36
CA LEU A 569 17.59 3.40 -42.99
C LEU A 569 16.85 2.20 -42.36
N LEU A 570 15.62 1.90 -42.79
CA LEU A 570 14.88 0.71 -42.34
C LEU A 570 15.56 -0.61 -42.71
N THR A 571 16.45 -0.61 -43.72
CA THR A 571 17.21 -1.81 -44.12
C THR A 571 18.41 -2.11 -43.22
N VAL A 572 18.77 -1.16 -42.34
CA VAL A 572 19.82 -1.35 -41.33
C VAL A 572 19.19 -2.03 -40.12
N PHE A 573 19.59 -3.25 -39.79
CA PHE A 573 19.00 -4.02 -38.69
C PHE A 573 19.40 -3.45 -37.32
N GLU A 574 20.67 -3.06 -37.16
CA GLU A 574 21.18 -2.53 -35.90
C GLU A 574 20.76 -1.07 -35.67
N ASP A 575 19.98 -0.83 -34.62
CA ASP A 575 19.47 0.50 -34.27
C ASP A 575 20.58 1.53 -33.96
N GLY A 576 21.70 1.06 -33.38
CA GLY A 576 22.86 1.91 -33.08
C GLY A 576 23.51 2.45 -34.35
N LEU A 577 23.82 1.55 -35.30
CA LEU A 577 24.36 1.90 -36.61
C LEU A 577 23.39 2.76 -37.41
N ARG A 578 22.08 2.44 -37.37
CA ARG A 578 21.03 3.23 -38.05
C ARG A 578 21.03 4.69 -37.57
N THR A 579 21.11 4.90 -36.25
CA THR A 579 21.19 6.23 -35.65
C THR A 579 22.45 6.96 -36.10
N GLN A 580 23.62 6.31 -36.03
CA GLN A 580 24.88 6.90 -36.48
C GLN A 580 24.83 7.31 -37.96
N LEU A 581 24.33 6.46 -38.85
CA LEU A 581 24.18 6.78 -40.27
C LEU A 581 23.27 7.99 -40.48
N LYS A 582 22.13 8.04 -39.78
CA LYS A 582 21.19 9.17 -39.84
C LYS A 582 21.86 10.48 -39.42
N ASP A 583 22.64 10.47 -38.35
CA ASP A 583 23.30 11.67 -37.84
C ASP A 583 24.33 12.19 -38.84
N HIS A 584 25.16 11.33 -39.42
CA HIS A 584 26.17 11.73 -40.41
C HIS A 584 25.56 12.18 -41.74
N VAL A 585 24.44 11.57 -42.16
CA VAL A 585 23.64 12.05 -43.29
C VAL A 585 23.14 13.47 -43.03
N ASN A 586 22.62 13.74 -41.83
CA ASN A 586 22.15 15.07 -41.46
C ASN A 586 23.28 16.11 -41.45
N ILE A 587 24.47 15.73 -40.95
CA ILE A 587 25.65 16.61 -40.98
C ILE A 587 25.97 17.03 -42.42
N VAL A 588 26.03 16.07 -43.35
CA VAL A 588 26.30 16.36 -44.77
C VAL A 588 25.15 17.17 -45.40
N ALA A 589 23.90 16.84 -45.10
CA ALA A 589 22.73 17.56 -45.61
C ALA A 589 22.76 19.04 -45.19
N GLN A 590 23.04 19.31 -43.92
CA GLN A 590 23.12 20.67 -43.40
C GLN A 590 24.32 21.43 -43.96
N ALA A 591 25.49 20.78 -44.09
CA ALA A 591 26.67 21.38 -44.73
C ALA A 591 26.39 21.75 -46.20
N MET A 592 25.52 20.99 -46.86
CA MET A 592 25.17 21.21 -48.26
C MET A 592 24.16 22.33 -48.48
N THR A 593 23.28 22.59 -47.52
CA THR A 593 22.23 23.61 -47.65
C THR A 593 22.75 25.01 -48.04
N PRO A 594 23.74 25.61 -47.35
CA PRO A 594 24.22 26.94 -47.72
C PRO A 594 24.88 26.96 -49.11
N LEU A 595 25.66 25.93 -49.43
CA LEU A 595 26.32 25.81 -50.74
C LEU A 595 25.31 25.70 -51.89
N TRP A 596 24.20 24.99 -51.66
CA TRP A 596 23.11 24.87 -52.62
C TRP A 596 22.38 26.20 -52.85
N ILE A 597 22.09 26.95 -51.78
CA ILE A 597 21.46 28.28 -51.87
C ILE A 597 22.36 29.21 -52.71
N THR A 598 23.64 29.33 -52.37
CA THR A 598 24.57 30.18 -53.13
C THR A 598 24.73 29.75 -54.59
N SER A 599 24.70 28.44 -54.86
CA SER A 599 24.80 27.94 -56.24
C SER A 599 23.58 28.27 -57.11
N LYS A 600 22.41 28.49 -56.50
CA LYS A 600 21.20 28.93 -57.19
C LYS A 600 21.18 30.42 -57.48
N ASP A 601 21.74 31.22 -56.58
CA ASP A 601 21.75 32.68 -56.72
C ASP A 601 22.82 33.17 -57.70
N SER A 602 23.80 32.33 -58.05
CA SER A 602 24.93 32.68 -58.93
C SER A 602 24.68 32.41 -60.42
N GLY A 603 23.55 31.80 -60.79
CA GLY A 603 23.16 31.51 -62.16
C GLY A 603 21.89 32.25 -62.54
#